data_AF-A0A8B8ZYS6-F1
#
_entry.id   AF-A0A8B8ZYS6-F1
#
_cell.length_a   1.000
_cell.length_b   1.000
_cell.length_c   1.000
_cell.angle_alpha   90.00
_cell.angle_beta   90.00
_cell.angle_gamma   90.00
#
_symmetry.space_group_name_H-M   'P 1'
#
loop_
_entity.id
_entity.type
_entity.pdbx_description
1 polymer ?
#
loop_
_entity_poly.entity_id
_entity_poly.type
_entity_poly.pdbx_seq_one_letter_code
_entity_poly.pdbx_strand_id
1 'polypeptide(L)'
;MDEDDLVGIDQNKKNISEWLSDEDLAWSIISVWGMGGLGKTTLVTNVYKSERKKFECHAWISISQTYEVDELLRRMIKELNVEKVPIDLKGMDHRRLVERVRLFLEKKRFLIILDDVWDLKAFNAIRDAINVYDNNGSRIIITTRIAEVASLAHDAWNLELKLLESTKAWDLFCRRAFRKDEVRKCPQELEELGKKIVSKCQGLPLAIVSLGSLLSLKKTKSEWEKVYDQLSWELNNNPNLDHVKHVLNLSYNYLPRYLKNCFLHCSMFPEDHVLQRKRLMRLWVAEGFVEERGSRTMEEVAEDYLKELIHRCMLQVVKRNQFGRIKHCRMHDLVRELAVSLSKKENFSAVLDDLQMVGKTGDETRRLSVHGYSNEIQSSMELPRLRTFVVFDPSMSSSSSSFSSLCSSSRYLTVLDLQGISIERVPDEIGDLFNLHFLGLRDTKVKVLPKSLGRLRNLQTLDLMKSEIEKLPSDKKSQEVASLVCREDSRSK
;
A
#
# COMPACT_ATOMS: atom_id res chain seq x y z
N MET A 1 15.80 10.44 -17.89
CA MET A 1 14.61 10.84 -18.66
C MET A 1 14.88 12.24 -19.13
N ASP A 2 14.79 12.43 -20.44
CA ASP A 2 14.90 13.76 -21.04
C ASP A 2 13.57 14.50 -20.84
N GLU A 3 13.58 15.84 -20.95
CA GLU A 3 12.36 16.64 -20.72
C GLU A 3 11.23 16.27 -21.69
N ASP A 4 11.58 15.83 -22.90
CA ASP A 4 10.63 15.40 -23.94
C ASP A 4 9.87 14.10 -23.59
N ASP A 5 10.34 13.35 -22.60
CA ASP A 5 9.69 12.12 -22.13
C ASP A 5 8.75 12.36 -20.93
N LEU A 6 8.66 13.60 -20.43
CA LEU A 6 7.78 13.94 -19.31
C LEU A 6 6.34 14.07 -19.79
N VAL A 7 5.42 13.44 -19.06
CA VAL A 7 3.99 13.45 -19.36
C VAL A 7 3.20 13.82 -18.10
N GLY A 8 2.29 14.78 -18.22
CA GLY A 8 1.31 15.08 -17.18
C GLY A 8 1.83 15.86 -15.98
N ILE A 9 3.00 16.50 -16.07
CA ILE A 9 3.60 17.25 -14.96
C ILE A 9 3.28 18.75 -14.99
N ASP A 10 2.75 19.27 -16.10
CA ASP A 10 2.72 20.72 -16.38
C ASP A 10 1.95 21.52 -15.33
N GLN A 11 0.77 21.05 -14.95
CA GLN A 11 -0.07 21.73 -13.96
C GLN A 11 0.61 21.76 -12.59
N ASN A 12 1.17 20.63 -12.15
CA ASN A 12 1.84 20.54 -10.85
C ASN A 12 3.12 21.37 -10.82
N LYS A 13 3.86 21.40 -11.93
CA LYS A 13 5.03 22.26 -12.10
C LYS A 13 4.63 23.73 -11.97
N LYS A 14 3.57 24.14 -12.66
CA LYS A 14 3.03 25.51 -12.60
C LYS A 14 2.63 25.90 -11.17
N ASN A 15 1.88 25.04 -10.47
CA ASN A 15 1.47 25.29 -9.09
C ASN A 15 2.67 25.50 -8.16
N ILE A 16 3.69 24.63 -8.23
CA ILE A 16 4.88 24.78 -7.37
C ILE A 16 5.66 26.05 -7.75
N SER A 17 5.81 26.37 -9.04
CA SER A 17 6.46 27.62 -9.48
C SER A 17 5.72 28.87 -8.99
N GLU A 18 4.38 28.85 -8.93
CA GLU A 18 3.56 29.93 -8.36
C GLU A 18 3.81 30.07 -6.86
N TRP A 19 3.80 28.97 -6.09
CA TRP A 19 4.10 29.00 -4.64
C TRP A 19 5.53 29.47 -4.32
N LEU A 20 6.49 29.15 -5.18
CA LEU A 20 7.86 29.65 -5.05
C LEU A 20 7.99 31.15 -5.32
N SER A 21 7.04 31.72 -6.08
CA SER A 21 7.00 33.14 -6.45
C SER A 21 6.09 33.98 -5.55
N ASP A 22 5.47 33.36 -4.54
CA ASP A 22 4.58 34.02 -3.59
C ASP A 22 5.30 35.16 -2.85
N GLU A 23 4.58 36.26 -2.60
CA GLU A 23 5.12 37.49 -2.01
C GLU A 23 5.31 37.40 -0.48
N ASP A 24 4.85 36.33 0.17
CA ASP A 24 5.08 36.12 1.59
C ASP A 24 6.60 36.03 1.86
N LEU A 25 7.03 37.00 2.67
CA LEU A 25 8.41 37.18 3.06
C LEU A 25 8.85 36.15 4.09
N ALA A 26 7.92 35.53 4.84
CA ALA A 26 8.27 34.43 5.73
C ALA A 26 8.81 33.24 4.93
N TRP A 27 9.75 32.51 5.53
CA TRP A 27 10.16 31.24 4.95
C TRP A 27 9.06 30.20 5.18
N SER A 28 8.80 29.39 4.15
CA SER A 28 7.66 28.47 4.17
C SER A 28 7.98 27.16 3.45
N ILE A 29 7.23 26.12 3.82
CA ILE A 29 7.45 24.74 3.37
C ILE A 29 6.41 24.37 2.33
N ILE A 30 6.88 23.79 1.23
CA ILE A 30 6.07 23.14 0.20
C ILE A 30 6.32 21.63 0.31
N SER A 31 5.24 20.86 0.44
CA SER A 31 5.32 19.39 0.48
C SER A 31 4.83 18.79 -0.81
N VAL A 32 5.58 17.84 -1.37
CA VAL A 32 5.17 16.99 -2.50
C VAL A 32 5.19 15.55 -2.03
N TRP A 33 4.04 14.91 -1.92
CA TRP A 33 3.96 13.57 -1.34
C TRP A 33 3.10 12.59 -2.13
N GLY A 34 3.26 11.32 -1.82
CA GLY A 34 2.53 10.21 -2.43
C GLY A 34 3.38 8.94 -2.51
N MET A 35 2.81 7.87 -3.05
CA MET A 35 3.46 6.56 -3.19
C MET A 35 4.84 6.63 -3.89
N GLY A 36 5.73 5.69 -3.55
CA GLY A 36 7.00 5.49 -4.26
C GLY A 36 6.78 5.22 -5.75
N GLY A 37 7.58 5.84 -6.61
CA GLY A 37 7.49 5.67 -8.06
C GLY A 37 6.52 6.62 -8.80
N LEU A 38 5.84 7.53 -8.10
CA LEU A 38 4.97 8.54 -8.72
C LEU A 38 5.69 9.67 -9.48
N GLY A 39 7.01 9.80 -9.35
CA GLY A 39 7.77 10.86 -10.02
C GLY A 39 7.90 12.17 -9.23
N LYS A 40 7.74 12.14 -7.89
CA LYS A 40 7.94 13.32 -7.01
C LYS A 40 9.28 14.00 -7.23
N THR A 41 10.37 13.23 -7.14
CA THR A 41 11.74 13.70 -7.39
C THR A 41 11.88 14.25 -8.81
N THR A 42 11.25 13.62 -9.81
CA THR A 42 11.27 14.09 -11.20
C THR A 42 10.58 15.45 -11.35
N LEU A 43 9.40 15.63 -10.74
CA LEU A 43 8.67 16.89 -10.74
C LEU A 43 9.47 18.00 -10.07
N VAL A 44 9.96 17.77 -8.85
CA VAL A 44 10.76 18.77 -8.11
C VAL A 44 12.08 19.06 -8.79
N THR A 45 12.71 18.07 -9.44
CA THR A 45 13.92 18.29 -10.25
C THR A 45 13.64 19.27 -11.39
N ASN A 46 12.50 19.13 -12.08
CA ASN A 46 12.15 20.00 -13.19
C ASN A 46 11.88 21.44 -12.73
N VAL A 47 11.13 21.61 -11.63
CA VAL A 47 10.92 22.92 -10.98
C VAL A 47 12.23 23.53 -10.52
N TYR A 48 13.07 22.76 -9.82
CA TYR A 48 14.35 23.25 -9.29
C TYR A 48 15.26 23.76 -10.40
N LYS A 49 15.33 23.05 -11.54
CA LYS A 49 16.13 23.49 -12.70
C LYS A 49 15.67 24.85 -13.25
N SER A 50 14.36 25.11 -13.31
CA SER A 50 13.82 26.36 -13.84
C SER A 50 13.84 27.51 -12.83
N GLU A 51 13.60 27.23 -11.54
CA GLU A 51 13.35 28.25 -10.53
C GLU A 51 14.58 28.63 -9.70
N ARG A 52 15.59 27.75 -9.56
CA ARG A 52 16.72 27.96 -8.63
C ARG A 52 17.49 29.27 -8.84
N LYS A 53 17.54 29.78 -10.07
CA LYS A 53 18.25 31.03 -10.41
C LYS A 53 17.59 32.28 -9.82
N LYS A 54 16.34 32.18 -9.35
CA LYS A 54 15.61 33.25 -8.66
C LYS A 54 15.99 33.36 -7.18
N PHE A 55 16.79 32.44 -6.67
CA PHE A 55 17.24 32.36 -5.28
C PHE A 55 18.75 32.60 -5.22
N GLU A 56 19.21 33.32 -4.21
CA GLU A 56 20.62 33.68 -4.03
C GLU A 56 21.46 32.48 -3.58
N CYS A 57 20.86 31.58 -2.81
CA CYS A 57 21.47 30.31 -2.45
C CYS A 57 20.45 29.18 -2.54
N HIS A 58 20.94 27.99 -2.93
CA HIS A 58 20.08 26.85 -3.12
C HIS A 58 20.84 25.55 -2.83
N ALA A 59 20.15 24.54 -2.31
CA ALA A 59 20.75 23.25 -2.00
C ALA A 59 19.80 22.11 -2.31
N TRP A 60 20.34 20.99 -2.79
CA TRP A 60 19.60 19.75 -2.97
C TRP A 60 20.15 18.65 -2.06
N ILE A 61 19.35 18.23 -1.09
CA ILE A 61 19.74 17.24 -0.09
C ILE A 61 18.85 16.01 -0.21
N SER A 62 19.44 14.91 -0.68
CA SER A 62 18.79 13.60 -0.64
C SER A 62 18.98 12.97 0.74
N ILE A 63 17.87 12.62 1.38
CA ILE A 63 17.85 12.01 2.71
C ILE A 63 17.52 10.53 2.55
N SER A 64 18.49 9.68 2.85
CA SER A 64 18.29 8.24 2.91
C SER A 64 17.51 7.83 4.17
N GLN A 65 16.98 6.60 4.17
CA GLN A 65 16.22 6.08 5.31
C GLN A 65 17.06 5.98 6.59
N THR A 66 18.35 5.65 6.43
CA THR A 66 19.36 5.79 7.47
C THR A 66 20.16 7.05 7.18
N TYR A 67 20.17 8.00 8.10
CA TYR A 67 20.88 9.26 7.94
C TYR A 67 21.65 9.60 9.21
N GLU A 68 22.78 10.28 9.02
CA GLU A 68 23.48 10.97 10.10
C GLU A 68 23.33 12.47 9.92
N VAL A 69 22.88 13.15 10.97
CA VAL A 69 22.54 14.59 10.93
C VAL A 69 23.74 15.42 10.51
N ASP A 70 24.92 15.13 11.07
CA ASP A 70 26.15 15.84 10.74
C ASP A 70 26.52 15.66 9.27
N GLU A 71 26.31 14.49 8.70
CA GLU A 71 26.55 14.22 7.28
C GLU A 71 25.57 14.98 6.38
N LEU A 72 24.30 15.11 6.79
CA LEU A 72 23.33 15.95 6.09
C LEU A 72 23.75 17.43 6.11
N LEU A 73 24.15 17.96 7.27
CA LEU A 73 24.63 19.34 7.41
C LEU A 73 25.89 19.58 6.56
N ARG A 74 26.84 18.63 6.55
CA ARG A 74 28.04 18.68 5.70
C ARG A 74 27.70 18.74 4.22
N ARG A 75 26.74 17.94 3.76
CA ARG A 75 26.24 17.99 2.36
C ARG A 75 25.59 19.33 2.07
N MET A 76 24.80 19.85 3.00
CA MET A 76 24.16 21.16 2.85
C MET A 76 25.16 22.30 2.72
N ILE A 77 26.20 22.31 3.55
CA ILE A 77 27.29 23.30 3.45
C ILE A 77 27.99 23.21 2.08
N LYS A 78 28.23 22.00 1.57
CA LYS A 78 28.86 21.82 0.25
C LYS A 78 27.98 22.36 -0.88
N GLU A 79 26.68 22.09 -0.83
CA GLU A 79 25.72 22.56 -1.85
C GLU A 79 25.52 24.09 -1.80
N LEU A 80 25.48 24.68 -0.60
CA LEU A 80 25.32 26.12 -0.41
C LEU A 80 26.59 26.93 -0.74
N ASN A 81 27.76 26.28 -0.76
CA ASN A 81 29.04 26.92 -1.04
C ASN A 81 29.26 27.10 -2.56
N VAL A 82 28.49 28.01 -3.16
CA VAL A 82 28.50 28.29 -4.61
C VAL A 82 29.89 28.73 -5.10
N GLU A 83 30.66 29.45 -4.27
CA GLU A 83 32.00 29.96 -4.58
C GLU A 83 33.10 28.89 -4.54
N LYS A 84 32.76 27.65 -4.13
CA LYS A 84 33.69 26.51 -4.02
C LYS A 84 34.93 26.81 -3.16
N VAL A 85 34.81 27.70 -2.19
CA VAL A 85 35.88 27.98 -1.24
C VAL A 85 36.18 26.68 -0.47
N PRO A 86 37.45 26.24 -0.34
CA PRO A 86 37.77 25.06 0.43
C PRO A 86 37.33 25.23 1.90
N ILE A 87 36.41 24.37 2.36
CA ILE A 87 35.96 24.33 3.75
C ILE A 87 36.38 22.97 4.30
N ASP A 88 37.30 22.97 5.28
CA ASP A 88 37.62 21.74 5.99
C ASP A 88 36.48 21.39 6.94
N LEU A 89 35.58 20.55 6.45
CA LEU A 89 34.49 20.04 7.24
C LEU A 89 34.98 18.95 8.20
N LYS A 90 36.04 18.18 7.85
CA LYS A 90 36.40 16.98 8.64
C LYS A 90 36.77 17.39 10.07
N GLY A 91 36.14 16.74 11.05
CA GLY A 91 36.36 17.05 12.47
C GLY A 91 35.58 18.24 13.04
N MET A 92 34.79 18.98 12.23
CA MET A 92 33.83 19.94 12.79
C MET A 92 32.79 19.23 13.66
N ASP A 93 32.52 19.77 14.84
CA ASP A 93 31.43 19.34 15.70
C ASP A 93 30.05 19.79 15.15
N HIS A 94 29.00 19.18 15.67
CA HIS A 94 27.62 19.45 15.28
C HIS A 94 27.26 20.94 15.34
N ARG A 95 27.66 21.63 16.42
CA ARG A 95 27.33 23.05 16.63
C ARG A 95 27.94 23.94 15.55
N ARG A 96 29.20 23.73 15.19
CA ARG A 96 29.88 24.49 14.13
C ARG A 96 29.26 24.22 12.76
N LEU A 97 28.79 22.99 12.51
CA LEU A 97 28.06 22.67 11.27
C LEU A 97 26.75 23.46 11.18
N VAL A 98 25.97 23.49 12.27
CA VAL A 98 24.71 24.28 12.35
C VAL A 98 24.98 25.77 12.17
N GLU A 99 25.96 26.33 12.89
CA GLU A 99 26.35 27.74 12.78
C GLU A 99 26.79 28.08 11.35
N ARG A 100 27.53 27.18 10.69
CA ARG A 100 27.98 27.39 9.31
C ARG A 100 26.83 27.41 8.31
N VAL A 101 25.86 26.50 8.42
CA VAL A 101 24.68 26.51 7.56
C VAL A 101 23.93 27.83 7.74
N ARG A 102 23.69 28.27 8.98
CA ARG A 102 23.01 29.54 9.25
C ARG A 102 23.71 30.73 8.60
N LEU A 103 25.04 30.83 8.71
CA LEU A 103 25.82 31.89 8.07
C LEU A 103 25.68 31.92 6.54
N PHE A 104 25.48 30.76 5.90
CA PHE A 104 25.24 30.71 4.45
C PHE A 104 23.84 31.18 4.06
N LEU A 105 22.86 31.02 4.93
CA LEU A 105 21.45 31.32 4.68
C LEU A 105 21.07 32.74 5.12
N GLU A 106 21.73 33.27 6.15
CA GLU A 106 21.42 34.55 6.78
C GLU A 106 21.39 35.70 5.77
N LYS A 107 20.32 36.50 5.81
CA LYS A 107 20.05 37.65 4.94
C LYS A 107 19.98 37.33 3.44
N LYS A 108 19.78 36.05 3.07
CA LYS A 108 19.63 35.63 1.67
C LYS A 108 18.28 35.00 1.43
N ARG A 109 17.77 35.15 0.21
CA ARG A 109 16.63 34.36 -0.27
C ARG A 109 17.09 32.99 -0.73
N PHE A 110 16.67 31.94 -0.03
CA PHE A 110 17.16 30.57 -0.27
C PHE A 110 16.10 29.57 -0.74
N LEU A 111 16.53 28.56 -1.50
CA LEU A 111 15.72 27.41 -1.91
C LEU A 111 16.40 26.10 -1.50
N ILE A 112 15.83 25.38 -0.53
CA ILE A 112 16.36 24.08 -0.08
C ILE A 112 15.40 22.97 -0.50
N ILE A 113 15.93 21.95 -1.18
CA ILE A 113 15.20 20.73 -1.51
C ILE A 113 15.63 19.62 -0.54
N LEU A 114 14.66 19.03 0.15
CA LEU A 114 14.81 17.86 1.00
C LEU A 114 14.10 16.68 0.32
N ASP A 115 14.87 15.83 -0.36
CA ASP A 115 14.34 14.77 -1.20
C ASP A 115 14.27 13.42 -0.44
N ASP A 116 13.11 12.76 -0.52
CA ASP A 116 12.73 11.47 0.07
C ASP A 116 12.80 11.42 1.61
N VAL A 117 12.20 12.39 2.31
CA VAL A 117 12.17 12.43 3.79
C VAL A 117 11.24 11.35 4.37
N TRP A 118 11.75 10.54 5.30
CA TRP A 118 11.03 9.36 5.83
C TRP A 118 10.34 9.56 7.19
N ASP A 119 10.78 10.53 7.99
CA ASP A 119 10.20 10.80 9.30
C ASP A 119 10.37 12.27 9.72
N LEU A 120 9.57 12.70 10.70
CA LEU A 120 9.62 14.06 11.24
C LEU A 120 10.94 14.36 11.98
N LYS A 121 11.65 13.33 12.47
CA LYS A 121 12.91 13.52 13.20
C LYS A 121 13.99 14.03 12.26
N ALA A 122 14.04 13.54 11.02
CA ALA A 122 14.99 13.96 10.00
C ALA A 122 14.89 15.46 9.74
N PHE A 123 13.65 15.97 9.55
CA PHE A 123 13.41 17.39 9.37
C PHE A 123 13.74 18.18 10.63
N ASN A 124 13.26 17.76 11.80
CA ASN A 124 13.51 18.46 13.06
C ASN A 124 15.00 18.56 13.38
N ALA A 125 15.81 17.56 13.01
CA ALA A 125 17.25 17.55 13.25
C ALA A 125 18.02 18.60 12.42
N ILE A 126 17.52 18.99 11.25
CA ILE A 126 18.10 20.05 10.41
C ILE A 126 17.37 21.38 10.54
N ARG A 127 16.18 21.39 11.15
CA ARG A 127 15.34 22.58 11.33
C ARG A 127 16.09 23.70 12.02
N ASP A 128 16.86 23.38 13.05
CA ASP A 128 17.61 24.40 13.80
C ASP A 128 18.67 25.08 12.93
N ALA A 129 19.23 24.39 11.94
CA ALA A 129 20.20 24.96 11.00
C ALA A 129 19.55 25.87 9.95
N ILE A 130 18.30 25.59 9.57
CA ILE A 130 17.59 26.30 8.49
C ILE A 130 16.68 27.41 9.02
N ASN A 131 16.29 27.35 10.29
CA ASN A 131 15.42 28.35 10.92
C ASN A 131 16.21 29.65 11.19
N VAL A 132 16.36 30.45 10.14
CA VAL A 132 16.95 31.78 10.18
C VAL A 132 15.81 32.80 10.04
N TYR A 133 15.82 33.84 10.88
CA TYR A 133 14.83 34.92 10.83
C TYR A 133 15.10 35.82 9.63
N ASP A 134 14.70 35.35 8.46
CA ASP A 134 14.86 36.09 7.21
C ASP A 134 13.50 36.24 6.54
N ASN A 135 12.98 37.47 6.60
CA ASN A 135 11.80 37.90 5.84
C ASN A 135 12.18 38.13 4.36
N ASN A 136 12.82 37.13 3.74
CA ASN A 136 13.38 37.22 2.39
C ASN A 136 12.66 36.32 1.38
N GLY A 137 11.53 35.71 1.76
CA GLY A 137 10.74 34.85 0.86
C GLY A 137 11.45 33.53 0.53
N SER A 138 12.16 32.96 1.51
CA SER A 138 12.85 31.67 1.37
C SER A 138 11.86 30.50 1.31
N ARG A 139 12.25 29.42 0.64
CA ARG A 139 11.35 28.28 0.40
C ARG A 139 12.08 26.96 0.63
N ILE A 140 11.37 26.02 1.23
CA ILE A 140 11.84 24.63 1.40
C ILE A 140 10.86 23.72 0.68
N ILE A 141 11.35 22.84 -0.19
CA ILE A 141 10.52 21.79 -0.80
C ILE A 141 10.89 20.44 -0.20
N ILE A 142 9.90 19.73 0.33
CA ILE A 142 10.06 18.38 0.85
C ILE A 142 9.39 17.40 -0.11
N THR A 143 10.10 16.36 -0.55
CA THR A 143 9.46 15.19 -1.16
C THR A 143 9.37 14.05 -0.14
N THR A 144 8.22 13.39 -0.04
CA THR A 144 8.03 12.30 0.93
C THR A 144 7.01 11.27 0.48
N ARG A 145 7.06 10.08 1.07
CA ARG A 145 6.03 9.03 0.94
C ARG A 145 5.06 9.01 2.11
N ILE A 146 5.29 9.85 3.11
CA ILE A 146 4.62 9.79 4.41
C ILE A 146 3.76 11.03 4.56
N ALA A 147 2.44 10.84 4.63
CA ALA A 147 1.50 11.95 4.76
C ALA A 147 1.76 12.81 6.02
N GLU A 148 2.22 12.18 7.10
CA GLU A 148 2.60 12.88 8.34
C GLU A 148 3.77 13.85 8.11
N VAL A 149 4.81 13.46 7.36
CA VAL A 149 5.91 14.38 7.00
C VAL A 149 5.40 15.51 6.11
N ALA A 150 4.47 15.22 5.19
CA ALA A 150 3.90 16.24 4.32
C ALA A 150 3.13 17.33 5.09
N SER A 151 2.57 16.98 6.26
CA SER A 151 1.84 17.91 7.14
C SER A 151 2.70 19.01 7.79
N LEU A 152 4.02 18.98 7.58
CA LEU A 152 4.92 20.09 7.91
C LEU A 152 4.62 21.35 7.07
N ALA A 153 4.07 21.17 5.86
CA ALA A 153 3.65 22.28 5.01
C ALA A 153 2.22 22.71 5.36
N HIS A 154 1.92 24.00 5.15
CA HIS A 154 0.56 24.51 5.20
C HIS A 154 -0.31 23.80 4.13
N ASP A 155 -1.59 23.56 4.42
CA ASP A 155 -2.50 22.81 3.53
C ASP A 155 -2.55 23.38 2.10
N ALA A 156 -2.43 24.71 1.96
CA ALA A 156 -2.41 25.38 0.67
C ALA A 156 -1.19 24.99 -0.21
N TRP A 157 -0.08 24.58 0.42
CA TRP A 157 1.21 24.30 -0.23
C TRP A 157 1.59 22.81 -0.08
N ASN A 158 0.60 21.97 0.17
CA ASN A 158 0.74 20.53 0.32
C ASN A 158 0.17 19.82 -0.92
N LEU A 159 1.05 19.36 -1.81
CA LEU A 159 0.71 18.69 -3.05
C LEU A 159 0.75 17.16 -2.89
N GLU A 160 -0.41 16.52 -2.87
CA GLU A 160 -0.51 15.07 -3.04
C GLU A 160 -0.44 14.72 -4.54
N LEU A 161 0.66 14.11 -4.95
CA LEU A 161 0.84 13.66 -6.33
C LEU A 161 -0.06 12.44 -6.60
N LYS A 162 -0.85 12.52 -7.68
CA LYS A 162 -1.79 11.46 -8.08
C LYS A 162 -1.18 10.57 -9.17
N LEU A 163 -1.76 9.38 -9.33
CA LEU A 163 -1.46 8.46 -10.43
C LEU A 163 -1.81 9.11 -11.77
N LEU A 164 -1.13 8.70 -12.84
CA LEU A 164 -1.45 9.17 -14.18
C LEU A 164 -2.81 8.65 -14.62
N GLU A 165 -3.60 9.52 -15.24
CA GLU A 165 -4.80 9.15 -15.96
C GLU A 165 -4.46 8.17 -17.10
N SER A 166 -5.39 7.27 -17.43
CA SER A 166 -5.16 6.19 -18.40
C SER A 166 -4.61 6.65 -19.75
N THR A 167 -5.04 7.83 -20.23
CA THR A 167 -4.56 8.43 -21.48
C THR A 167 -3.10 8.85 -21.40
N LYS A 168 -2.71 9.54 -20.32
CA LYS A 168 -1.32 9.97 -20.06
C LYS A 168 -0.41 8.78 -19.74
N ALA A 169 -0.93 7.78 -19.03
CA ALA A 169 -0.23 6.54 -18.76
C ALA A 169 0.07 5.77 -20.06
N TRP A 170 -0.90 5.70 -20.97
CA TRP A 170 -0.73 5.09 -22.29
C TRP A 170 0.27 5.85 -23.17
N ASP A 171 0.22 7.19 -23.17
CA ASP A 171 1.19 8.04 -23.89
C ASP A 171 2.62 7.80 -23.36
N LEU A 172 2.81 7.85 -22.04
CA LEU A 172 4.10 7.57 -21.41
C LEU A 172 4.62 6.17 -21.75
N PHE A 173 3.74 5.17 -21.74
CA PHE A 173 4.09 3.81 -22.14
C PHE A 173 4.57 3.74 -23.59
N CYS A 174 3.80 4.32 -24.52
CA CYS A 174 4.11 4.31 -25.94
C CYS A 174 5.45 4.99 -26.24
N ARG A 175 5.69 6.18 -25.65
CA ARG A 175 6.96 6.90 -25.77
C ARG A 175 8.16 6.05 -25.34
N ARG A 176 7.96 5.17 -24.35
CA ARG A 176 9.04 4.35 -23.81
C ARG A 176 9.22 3.02 -24.54
N ALA A 177 8.13 2.30 -24.81
CA ALA A 177 8.13 1.01 -25.49
C ALA A 177 8.56 1.13 -26.96
N PHE A 178 8.18 2.21 -27.63
CA PHE A 178 8.43 2.43 -29.05
C PHE A 178 9.40 3.60 -29.30
N ARG A 179 10.34 3.85 -28.38
CA ARG A 179 11.30 4.97 -28.46
C ARG A 179 12.18 4.99 -29.73
N LYS A 180 12.33 3.84 -30.40
CA LYS A 180 13.11 3.70 -31.64
C LYS A 180 12.28 3.98 -32.90
N ASP A 181 10.96 4.06 -32.75
CA ASP A 181 10.03 4.41 -33.81
C ASP A 181 9.81 5.93 -33.78
N GLU A 182 9.95 6.60 -34.92
CA GLU A 182 9.74 8.05 -35.04
C GLU A 182 8.31 8.46 -34.65
N VAL A 183 7.33 7.60 -34.91
CA VAL A 183 5.92 7.86 -34.62
C VAL A 183 5.60 7.58 -33.15
N ARG A 184 6.46 6.84 -32.43
CA ARG A 184 6.28 6.41 -31.03
C ARG A 184 4.89 5.82 -30.74
N LYS A 185 4.28 5.17 -31.73
CA LYS A 185 2.94 4.57 -31.63
C LYS A 185 3.04 3.06 -31.49
N CYS A 186 2.12 2.51 -30.69
CA CYS A 186 1.95 1.07 -30.59
C CYS A 186 1.34 0.52 -31.88
N PRO A 187 1.91 -0.55 -32.48
CA PRO A 187 1.26 -1.30 -33.54
C PRO A 187 -0.10 -1.87 -33.08
N GLN A 188 -1.09 -1.91 -33.98
CA GLN A 188 -2.45 -2.37 -33.66
C GLN A 188 -2.49 -3.77 -33.05
N GLU A 189 -1.63 -4.68 -33.52
CA GLU A 189 -1.57 -6.07 -33.03
C GLU A 189 -1.19 -6.18 -31.55
N LEU A 190 -0.45 -5.19 -31.04
CA LEU A 190 0.05 -5.13 -29.66
C LEU A 190 -0.78 -4.18 -28.78
N GLU A 191 -1.65 -3.37 -29.35
CA GLU A 191 -2.34 -2.29 -28.64
C GLU A 191 -3.21 -2.81 -27.49
N GLU A 192 -4.02 -3.84 -27.75
CA GLU A 192 -4.86 -4.49 -26.73
C GLU A 192 -4.03 -5.05 -25.57
N LEU A 193 -2.95 -5.77 -25.88
CA LEU A 193 -2.06 -6.36 -24.88
C LEU A 193 -1.27 -5.30 -24.12
N GLY A 194 -0.80 -4.27 -24.81
CA GLY A 194 -0.15 -3.10 -24.21
C GLY A 194 -1.09 -2.41 -23.22
N LYS A 195 -2.34 -2.17 -23.58
CA LYS A 195 -3.34 -1.57 -22.69
C LYS A 195 -3.57 -2.44 -21.45
N LYS A 196 -3.62 -3.77 -21.59
CA LYS A 196 -3.68 -4.70 -20.44
C LYS A 196 -2.45 -4.56 -19.54
N ILE A 197 -1.25 -4.49 -20.08
CA ILE A 197 -0.01 -4.30 -19.29
C ILE A 197 -0.01 -2.94 -18.58
N VAL A 198 -0.39 -1.87 -19.27
CA VAL A 198 -0.48 -0.52 -18.67
C VAL A 198 -1.55 -0.47 -17.58
N SER A 199 -2.66 -1.20 -17.74
CA SER A 199 -3.70 -1.29 -16.71
C SER A 199 -3.18 -1.87 -15.39
N LYS A 200 -2.29 -2.87 -15.43
CA LYS A 200 -1.61 -3.43 -14.23
C LYS A 200 -0.72 -2.42 -13.51
N CYS A 201 -0.25 -1.39 -14.22
CA CYS A 201 0.53 -0.32 -13.61
C CYS A 201 -0.35 0.69 -12.87
N GLN A 202 -1.67 0.69 -13.10
CA GLN A 202 -2.65 1.62 -12.51
C GLN A 202 -2.20 3.09 -12.52
N GLY A 203 -1.48 3.52 -13.56
CA GLY A 203 -0.99 4.89 -13.70
C GLY A 203 0.31 5.23 -12.95
N LEU A 204 1.02 4.25 -12.37
CA LEU A 204 2.31 4.46 -11.70
C LEU A 204 3.45 4.69 -12.72
N PRO A 205 4.02 5.91 -12.83
CA PRO A 205 4.99 6.25 -13.86
C PRO A 205 6.24 5.36 -13.88
N LEU A 206 6.82 5.08 -12.71
CA LEU A 206 8.03 4.25 -12.62
C LEU A 206 7.80 2.86 -13.23
N ALA A 207 6.66 2.24 -12.93
CA ALA A 207 6.33 0.92 -13.46
C ALA A 207 6.05 0.95 -14.96
N ILE A 208 5.32 1.97 -15.44
CA ILE A 208 5.05 2.18 -16.86
C ILE A 208 6.35 2.31 -17.65
N VAL A 209 7.28 3.14 -17.16
CA VAL A 209 8.57 3.36 -17.80
C VAL A 209 9.42 2.09 -17.78
N SER A 210 9.45 1.35 -16.67
CA SER A 210 10.22 0.10 -16.56
C SER A 210 9.68 -1.02 -17.45
N LEU A 211 8.35 -1.24 -17.46
CA LEU A 211 7.73 -2.23 -18.34
C LEU A 211 7.83 -1.82 -19.81
N GLY A 212 7.61 -0.54 -20.14
CA GLY A 212 7.83 -0.03 -21.50
C GLY A 212 9.27 -0.25 -21.94
N SER A 213 10.25 0.00 -21.06
CA SER A 213 11.67 -0.27 -21.35
C SER A 213 11.93 -1.75 -21.63
N LEU A 214 11.39 -2.65 -20.80
CA LEU A 214 11.55 -4.09 -20.95
C LEU A 214 10.93 -4.58 -22.25
N LEU A 215 9.71 -4.12 -22.56
CA LEU A 215 8.97 -4.52 -23.76
C LEU A 215 9.56 -3.94 -25.04
N SER A 216 10.27 -2.80 -24.97
CA SER A 216 11.05 -2.28 -26.11
C SER A 216 12.15 -3.23 -26.61
N LEU A 217 12.51 -4.23 -25.79
CA LEU A 217 13.47 -5.28 -26.13
C LEU A 217 12.81 -6.51 -26.75
N LYS A 218 11.48 -6.62 -26.69
CA LYS A 218 10.70 -7.76 -27.20
C LYS A 218 10.18 -7.45 -28.59
N LYS A 219 10.26 -8.43 -29.51
CA LYS A 219 9.95 -8.24 -30.93
C LYS A 219 8.59 -8.81 -31.31
N THR A 220 8.10 -9.80 -30.57
CA THR A 220 6.91 -10.56 -30.95
C THR A 220 5.78 -10.41 -29.93
N LYS A 221 4.54 -10.54 -30.38
CA LYS A 221 3.35 -10.57 -29.50
C LYS A 221 3.43 -11.67 -28.44
N SER A 222 3.91 -12.85 -28.81
CA SER A 222 4.07 -13.97 -27.85
C SER A 222 5.06 -13.65 -26.72
N GLU A 223 6.12 -12.89 -26.98
CA GLU A 223 7.03 -12.44 -25.92
C GLU A 223 6.36 -11.44 -24.97
N TRP A 224 5.49 -10.56 -25.48
CA TRP A 224 4.71 -9.65 -24.66
C TRP A 224 3.67 -10.42 -23.81
N GLU A 225 3.03 -11.44 -24.37
CA GLU A 225 2.08 -12.31 -23.66
C GLU A 225 2.79 -13.02 -22.52
N LYS A 226 3.98 -13.59 -22.76
CA LYS A 226 4.80 -14.19 -21.70
C LYS A 226 5.11 -13.23 -20.56
N VAL A 227 5.49 -11.98 -20.87
CA VAL A 227 5.75 -10.96 -19.84
C VAL A 227 4.49 -10.63 -19.06
N TYR A 228 3.34 -10.54 -19.74
CA TYR A 228 2.06 -10.26 -19.10
C TYR A 228 1.61 -11.42 -18.19
N ASP A 229 1.60 -12.65 -18.70
CA ASP A 229 1.19 -13.85 -17.98
C ASP A 229 2.09 -14.17 -16.78
N GLN A 230 3.38 -13.78 -16.87
CA GLN A 230 4.38 -14.02 -15.83
C GLN A 230 4.83 -12.75 -15.10
N LEU A 231 4.01 -11.69 -15.11
CA LEU A 231 4.39 -10.37 -14.59
C LEU A 231 4.92 -10.42 -13.15
N SER A 232 4.30 -11.24 -12.30
CA SER A 232 4.75 -11.47 -10.92
C SER A 232 6.18 -12.01 -10.87
N TRP A 233 6.49 -13.00 -11.71
CA TRP A 233 7.83 -13.59 -11.78
C TRP A 233 8.84 -12.60 -12.37
N GLU A 234 8.47 -11.88 -13.42
CA GLU A 234 9.30 -10.85 -14.06
C GLU A 234 9.65 -9.73 -13.08
N LEU A 235 8.68 -9.20 -12.33
CA LEU A 235 8.92 -8.17 -11.31
C LEU A 235 9.92 -8.61 -10.23
N ASN A 236 9.98 -9.91 -9.94
CA ASN A 236 10.81 -10.45 -8.87
C ASN A 236 12.20 -10.91 -9.34
N ASN A 237 12.36 -11.28 -10.61
CA ASN A 237 13.57 -11.95 -11.10
C ASN A 237 14.23 -11.24 -12.29
N ASN A 238 13.58 -10.26 -12.92
CA ASN A 238 14.13 -9.55 -14.07
C ASN A 238 14.96 -8.33 -13.62
N PRO A 239 16.27 -8.26 -13.96
CA PRO A 239 17.12 -7.12 -13.60
C PRO A 239 16.61 -5.76 -14.10
N ASN A 240 15.86 -5.73 -15.21
CA ASN A 240 15.28 -4.49 -15.73
C ASN A 240 14.16 -3.92 -14.83
N LEU A 241 13.57 -4.76 -13.97
CA LEU A 241 12.49 -4.39 -13.06
C LEU A 241 12.96 -4.27 -11.60
N ASP A 242 14.24 -4.53 -11.32
CA ASP A 242 14.82 -4.46 -9.97
C ASP A 242 14.58 -3.12 -9.29
N HIS A 243 14.64 -2.02 -10.04
CA HIS A 243 14.40 -0.68 -9.50
C HIS A 243 12.93 -0.51 -9.04
N VAL A 244 11.96 -1.05 -9.79
CA VAL A 244 10.53 -1.03 -9.40
C VAL A 244 10.35 -1.86 -8.13
N LYS A 245 10.86 -3.10 -8.14
CA LYS A 245 10.83 -4.01 -7.00
C LYS A 245 11.45 -3.36 -5.78
N HIS A 246 12.63 -2.76 -5.92
CA HIS A 246 13.35 -2.10 -4.84
C HIS A 246 12.56 -0.92 -4.26
N VAL A 247 12.05 -0.03 -5.12
CA VAL A 247 11.26 1.14 -4.67
C VAL A 247 10.00 0.73 -3.90
N LEU A 248 9.31 -0.32 -4.35
CA LEU A 248 8.14 -0.85 -3.65
C LEU A 248 8.53 -1.59 -2.36
N ASN A 249 9.59 -2.39 -2.40
CA ASN A 249 10.05 -3.20 -1.26
C ASN A 249 10.63 -2.32 -0.13
N LEU A 250 11.21 -1.17 -0.46
CA LEU A 250 11.65 -0.19 0.54
C LEU A 250 10.50 0.21 1.46
N SER A 251 9.32 0.51 0.92
CA SER A 251 8.17 0.89 1.75
C SER A 251 7.74 -0.23 2.72
N TYR A 252 7.85 -1.51 2.30
CA TYR A 252 7.57 -2.67 3.17
C TYR A 252 8.66 -2.89 4.23
N ASN A 253 9.94 -2.78 3.87
CA ASN A 253 11.05 -3.04 4.78
C ASN A 253 11.02 -2.13 6.01
N TYR A 254 10.64 -0.87 5.80
CA TYR A 254 10.50 0.16 6.83
C TYR A 254 9.11 0.22 7.48
N LEU A 255 8.21 -0.73 7.17
CA LEU A 255 7.00 -0.89 7.98
C LEU A 255 7.37 -1.37 9.40
N PRO A 256 6.76 -0.78 10.45
CA PRO A 256 6.82 -1.33 11.79
C PRO A 256 6.42 -2.81 11.82
N ARG A 257 7.04 -3.58 12.72
CA ARG A 257 6.82 -5.03 12.82
C ARG A 257 5.34 -5.39 12.97
N TYR A 258 4.60 -4.61 13.76
CA TYR A 258 3.16 -4.81 14.00
C TYR A 258 2.29 -4.62 12.74
N LEU A 259 2.76 -3.90 11.71
CA LEU A 259 2.01 -3.70 10.45
C LEU A 259 2.33 -4.73 9.37
N LYS A 260 3.46 -5.45 9.46
CA LYS A 260 3.89 -6.34 8.39
C LYS A 260 2.88 -7.46 8.14
N ASN A 261 2.38 -8.09 9.20
CA ASN A 261 1.34 -9.12 9.09
C ASN A 261 0.02 -8.57 8.52
N CYS A 262 -0.39 -7.36 8.94
CA CYS A 262 -1.58 -6.70 8.39
C CYS A 262 -1.44 -6.43 6.89
N PHE A 263 -0.26 -5.96 6.46
CA PHE A 263 0.06 -5.74 5.05
C PHE A 263 0.05 -7.04 4.24
N LEU A 264 0.75 -8.09 4.70
CA LEU A 264 0.78 -9.39 4.03
C LEU A 264 -0.62 -10.03 3.97
N HIS A 265 -1.43 -9.88 5.01
CA HIS A 265 -2.79 -10.39 5.02
C HIS A 265 -3.68 -9.77 3.92
N CYS A 266 -3.41 -8.52 3.51
CA CYS A 266 -4.10 -7.93 2.37
C CYS A 266 -3.78 -8.62 1.03
N SER A 267 -2.67 -9.34 0.90
CA SER A 267 -2.32 -10.08 -0.32
C SER A 267 -3.21 -11.30 -0.56
N MET A 268 -3.93 -11.77 0.48
CA MET A 268 -4.89 -12.87 0.37
C MET A 268 -6.17 -12.48 -0.38
N PHE A 269 -6.40 -11.19 -0.60
CA PHE A 269 -7.57 -10.74 -1.34
C PHE A 269 -7.30 -10.79 -2.85
N PRO A 270 -8.33 -11.02 -3.69
CA PRO A 270 -8.20 -11.01 -5.15
C PRO A 270 -7.62 -9.69 -5.67
N GLU A 271 -7.09 -9.73 -6.88
CA GLU A 271 -6.71 -8.51 -7.59
C GLU A 271 -7.92 -7.58 -7.73
N ASP A 272 -7.68 -6.26 -7.67
CA ASP A 272 -8.74 -5.25 -7.68
C ASP A 272 -9.79 -5.34 -6.54
N HIS A 273 -9.63 -6.24 -5.56
CA HIS A 273 -10.65 -6.39 -4.52
C HIS A 273 -10.75 -5.13 -3.65
N VAL A 274 -11.98 -4.66 -3.44
CA VAL A 274 -12.27 -3.51 -2.58
C VAL A 274 -12.34 -3.96 -1.12
N LEU A 275 -11.32 -3.60 -0.36
CA LEU A 275 -11.20 -3.93 1.06
C LEU A 275 -12.18 -3.09 1.88
N GLN A 276 -13.14 -3.76 2.53
CA GLN A 276 -14.05 -3.10 3.46
C GLN A 276 -13.38 -2.90 4.82
N ARG A 277 -13.32 -1.65 5.30
CA ARG A 277 -12.61 -1.29 6.53
C ARG A 277 -12.97 -2.20 7.72
N LYS A 278 -14.27 -2.35 8.02
CA LYS A 278 -14.73 -3.13 9.18
C LYS A 278 -14.35 -4.61 9.08
N ARG A 279 -14.49 -5.21 7.90
CA ARG A 279 -14.10 -6.61 7.65
C ARG A 279 -12.61 -6.78 7.88
N LEU A 280 -11.79 -5.95 7.25
CA LEU A 280 -10.33 -6.05 7.33
C LEU A 280 -9.81 -5.92 8.77
N MET A 281 -10.28 -4.93 9.53
CA MET A 281 -9.88 -4.73 10.92
C MET A 281 -10.25 -5.92 11.81
N ARG A 282 -11.46 -6.47 11.66
CA ARG A 282 -11.90 -7.65 12.43
C ARG A 282 -11.09 -8.90 12.10
N LEU A 283 -10.69 -9.07 10.84
CA LEU A 283 -9.80 -10.17 10.45
C LEU A 283 -8.44 -10.00 11.13
N TRP A 284 -7.87 -8.80 11.17
CA TRP A 284 -6.59 -8.54 11.86
C TRP A 284 -6.66 -8.75 13.38
N VAL A 285 -7.78 -8.34 14.01
CA VAL A 285 -8.01 -8.59 15.44
C VAL A 285 -8.12 -10.09 15.70
N ALA A 286 -8.93 -10.81 14.94
CA ALA A 286 -9.12 -12.25 15.10
C ALA A 286 -7.84 -13.05 14.86
N GLU A 287 -7.02 -12.64 13.89
CA GLU A 287 -5.70 -13.20 13.63
C GLU A 287 -4.66 -12.94 14.74
N GLY A 288 -4.97 -12.03 15.68
CA GLY A 288 -4.04 -11.60 16.72
C GLY A 288 -2.89 -10.73 16.20
N PHE A 289 -3.09 -10.01 15.08
CA PHE A 289 -2.09 -9.07 14.56
C PHE A 289 -2.09 -7.74 15.29
N VAL A 290 -3.18 -7.43 15.99
CA VAL A 290 -3.38 -6.18 16.70
C VAL A 290 -2.91 -6.35 18.14
N GLU A 291 -2.04 -5.44 18.60
CA GLU A 291 -1.48 -5.48 19.95
C GLU A 291 -2.38 -4.71 20.92
N GLU A 292 -2.48 -5.17 22.16
CA GLU A 292 -3.16 -4.43 23.22
C GLU A 292 -2.39 -3.13 23.54
N ARG A 293 -3.09 -2.00 23.58
CA ARG A 293 -2.48 -0.68 23.84
C ARG A 293 -3.28 0.10 24.88
N GLY A 294 -2.89 -0.08 26.15
CA GLY A 294 -3.50 0.63 27.27
C GLY A 294 -4.99 0.30 27.40
N SER A 295 -5.83 1.34 27.54
CA SER A 295 -7.29 1.20 27.72
C SER A 295 -8.10 1.18 26.42
N ARG A 296 -7.43 1.09 25.26
CA ARG A 296 -8.09 1.18 23.95
C ARG A 296 -8.64 -0.16 23.50
N THR A 297 -9.72 -0.15 22.71
CA THR A 297 -10.26 -1.38 22.14
C THR A 297 -9.39 -1.89 21.00
N MET A 298 -9.45 -3.19 20.72
CA MET A 298 -8.69 -3.81 19.63
C MET A 298 -9.07 -3.21 18.28
N GLU A 299 -10.35 -2.88 18.05
CA GLU A 299 -10.81 -2.23 16.82
C GLU A 299 -10.29 -0.80 16.66
N GLU A 300 -10.11 -0.06 17.75
CA GLU A 300 -9.50 1.28 17.69
C GLU A 300 -8.03 1.20 17.30
N VAL A 301 -7.29 0.24 17.87
CA VAL A 301 -5.88 0.00 17.49
C VAL A 301 -5.79 -0.47 16.04
N ALA A 302 -6.67 -1.38 15.61
CA ALA A 302 -6.75 -1.84 14.22
C ALA A 302 -7.08 -0.71 13.23
N GLU A 303 -7.94 0.23 13.64
CA GLU A 303 -8.26 1.42 12.84
C GLU A 303 -7.04 2.32 12.66
N ASP A 304 -6.21 2.47 13.69
CA ASP A 304 -4.96 3.22 13.57
C ASP A 304 -3.93 2.49 12.70
N TYR A 305 -3.86 1.15 12.77
CA TYR A 305 -3.00 0.37 11.88
C TYR A 305 -3.39 0.56 10.41
N LEU A 306 -4.71 0.57 10.11
CA LEU A 306 -5.21 0.84 8.76
C LEU A 306 -4.85 2.27 8.30
N LYS A 307 -5.07 3.28 9.16
CA LYS A 307 -4.71 4.67 8.84
C LYS A 307 -3.22 4.80 8.58
N GLU A 308 -2.38 4.13 9.36
CA GLU A 308 -0.93 4.18 9.19
C GLU A 308 -0.50 3.56 7.85
N LEU A 309 -1.04 2.39 7.48
CA LEU A 309 -0.80 1.80 6.15
C LEU A 309 -1.22 2.74 5.01
N ILE A 310 -2.31 3.49 5.18
CA ILE A 310 -2.77 4.49 4.20
C ILE A 310 -1.85 5.71 4.18
N HIS A 311 -1.44 6.24 5.34
CA HIS A 311 -0.53 7.39 5.45
C HIS A 311 0.85 7.10 4.89
N ARG A 312 1.26 5.82 4.88
CA ARG A 312 2.48 5.31 4.23
C ARG A 312 2.26 4.95 2.75
N CYS A 313 1.09 5.25 2.19
CA CYS A 313 0.69 4.95 0.82
C CYS A 313 0.76 3.46 0.42
N MET A 314 0.64 2.53 1.38
CA MET A 314 0.58 1.08 1.11
C MET A 314 -0.83 0.65 0.69
N LEU A 315 -1.85 1.38 1.14
CA LEU A 315 -3.25 1.22 0.79
C LEU A 315 -3.83 2.56 0.33
N GLN A 316 -4.75 2.50 -0.64
CA GLN A 316 -5.41 3.66 -1.21
C GLN A 316 -6.85 3.75 -0.72
N VAL A 317 -7.32 4.95 -0.38
CA VAL A 317 -8.71 5.18 0.01
C VAL A 317 -9.58 5.19 -1.24
N VAL A 318 -10.56 4.30 -1.29
CA VAL A 318 -11.54 4.21 -2.39
C VAL A 318 -12.78 5.05 -2.06
N LYS A 319 -13.25 4.98 -0.81
CA LYS A 319 -14.46 5.68 -0.39
C LYS A 319 -14.42 6.03 1.09
N ARG A 320 -14.88 7.24 1.43
CA ARG A 320 -15.18 7.66 2.81
C ARG A 320 -16.69 7.61 3.06
N ASN A 321 -17.10 7.45 4.32
CA ASN A 321 -18.50 7.57 4.72
C ASN A 321 -18.89 9.04 4.95
N GLN A 322 -20.15 9.29 5.31
CA GLN A 322 -20.68 10.63 5.56
C GLN A 322 -19.95 11.37 6.71
N PHE A 323 -19.27 10.64 7.59
CA PHE A 323 -18.49 11.19 8.71
C PHE A 323 -17.00 11.34 8.38
N GLY A 324 -16.62 11.28 7.09
CA GLY A 324 -15.22 11.38 6.65
C GLY A 324 -14.33 10.18 7.00
N ARG A 325 -14.86 9.15 7.68
CA ARG A 325 -14.09 7.93 8.01
C ARG A 325 -13.95 7.05 6.78
N ILE A 326 -12.83 6.33 6.71
CA ILE A 326 -12.57 5.38 5.62
C ILE A 326 -13.69 4.32 5.62
N LYS A 327 -14.29 4.08 4.46
CA LYS A 327 -15.29 3.03 4.27
C LYS A 327 -14.67 1.87 3.51
N HIS A 328 -13.99 2.18 2.41
CA HIS A 328 -13.35 1.22 1.53
C HIS A 328 -11.94 1.67 1.18
N CYS A 329 -11.02 0.72 1.08
CA CYS A 329 -9.66 0.92 0.58
C CYS A 329 -9.29 -0.18 -0.42
N ARG A 330 -8.14 -0.03 -1.08
CA ARG A 330 -7.60 -1.00 -2.05
C ARG A 330 -6.07 -1.04 -1.93
N MET A 331 -5.47 -2.18 -2.22
CA MET A 331 -4.03 -2.29 -2.45
C MET A 331 -3.76 -2.15 -3.96
N HIS A 332 -2.81 -1.28 -4.33
CA HIS A 332 -2.39 -1.13 -5.73
C HIS A 332 -1.82 -2.46 -6.26
N ASP A 333 -2.07 -2.81 -7.52
CA ASP A 333 -1.74 -4.15 -8.07
C ASP A 333 -0.26 -4.50 -7.95
N LEU A 334 0.67 -3.60 -8.30
CA LEU A 334 2.11 -3.83 -8.10
C LEU A 334 2.53 -3.98 -6.63
N VAL A 335 1.85 -3.29 -5.71
CA VAL A 335 2.07 -3.47 -4.27
C VAL A 335 1.54 -4.83 -3.83
N ARG A 336 0.43 -5.27 -4.41
CA ARG A 336 -0.13 -6.60 -4.18
C ARG A 336 0.79 -7.69 -4.73
N GLU A 337 1.36 -7.54 -5.92
CA GLU A 337 2.35 -8.48 -6.48
C GLU A 337 3.57 -8.63 -5.59
N LEU A 338 4.08 -7.51 -5.06
CA LEU A 338 5.11 -7.53 -4.03
C LEU A 338 4.65 -8.27 -2.77
N ALA A 339 3.46 -7.97 -2.26
CA ALA A 339 2.92 -8.60 -1.05
C ALA A 339 2.72 -10.12 -1.21
N VAL A 340 2.21 -10.57 -2.37
CA VAL A 340 2.06 -11.98 -2.72
C VAL A 340 3.42 -12.67 -2.78
N SER A 341 4.41 -12.03 -3.40
CA SER A 341 5.80 -12.55 -3.47
C SER A 341 6.43 -12.70 -2.08
N LEU A 342 6.32 -11.67 -1.24
CA LEU A 342 6.80 -11.70 0.14
C LEU A 342 6.07 -12.77 0.95
N SER A 343 4.75 -12.87 0.81
CA SER A 343 3.93 -13.88 1.48
C SER A 343 4.37 -15.30 1.12
N LYS A 344 4.66 -15.57 -0.16
CA LYS A 344 5.22 -16.87 -0.61
C LYS A 344 6.61 -17.13 -0.03
N LYS A 345 7.49 -16.12 -0.01
CA LYS A 345 8.85 -16.24 0.53
C LYS A 345 8.86 -16.53 2.05
N GLU A 346 7.92 -15.94 2.78
CA GLU A 346 7.79 -16.08 4.23
C GLU A 346 6.86 -17.24 4.64
N ASN A 347 6.32 -18.02 3.68
CA ASN A 347 5.28 -19.03 3.90
C ASN A 347 4.09 -18.50 4.73
N PHE A 348 3.71 -17.24 4.49
CA PHE A 348 2.70 -16.53 5.28
C PHE A 348 1.27 -16.94 4.91
N SER A 349 0.95 -17.02 3.61
CA SER A 349 -0.36 -17.46 3.09
C SER A 349 -0.26 -18.15 1.73
N ALA A 350 -1.18 -19.07 1.46
CA ALA A 350 -1.40 -19.67 0.15
C ALA A 350 -2.67 -19.11 -0.51
N VAL A 351 -2.63 -18.95 -1.83
CA VAL A 351 -3.77 -18.51 -2.65
C VAL A 351 -4.10 -19.60 -3.67
N LEU A 352 -5.36 -20.03 -3.70
CA LEU A 352 -5.90 -20.94 -4.70
C LEU A 352 -6.59 -20.13 -5.79
N ASP A 353 -6.14 -20.32 -7.03
CA ASP A 353 -6.69 -19.71 -8.23
C ASP A 353 -6.66 -20.76 -9.36
N ASP A 354 -7.53 -20.62 -10.37
CA ASP A 354 -7.86 -21.62 -11.40
C ASP A 354 -6.63 -22.19 -12.16
N LEU A 355 -5.49 -21.49 -12.10
CA LEU A 355 -4.27 -21.80 -12.84
C LEU A 355 -3.19 -22.53 -12.02
N GLN A 356 -3.38 -22.77 -10.72
CA GLN A 356 -2.30 -23.31 -9.85
C GLN A 356 -2.76 -24.38 -8.87
N MET A 357 -3.29 -25.52 -9.34
CA MET A 357 -3.47 -26.69 -8.48
C MET A 357 -2.90 -27.97 -9.09
N VAL A 358 -1.58 -28.15 -8.92
CA VAL A 358 -1.00 -29.49 -8.79
C VAL A 358 0.05 -29.45 -7.67
N GLY A 359 -0.33 -29.93 -6.47
CA GLY A 359 0.60 -30.52 -5.50
C GLY A 359 1.32 -29.62 -4.47
N LYS A 360 0.83 -28.42 -4.13
CA LYS A 360 1.56 -27.50 -3.21
C LYS A 360 0.82 -26.96 -1.98
N THR A 361 -0.40 -27.38 -1.66
CA THR A 361 -0.96 -27.12 -0.33
C THR A 361 -0.48 -28.19 0.63
N GLY A 362 0.72 -27.97 1.18
CA GLY A 362 1.28 -28.85 2.21
C GLY A 362 0.56 -28.69 3.55
N ASP A 363 0.76 -29.69 4.42
CA ASP A 363 0.39 -29.75 5.84
C ASP A 363 0.74 -28.47 6.64
N GLU A 364 1.69 -27.67 6.14
CA GLU A 364 2.19 -26.46 6.80
C GLU A 364 1.40 -25.17 6.52
N THR A 365 0.37 -25.24 5.67
CA THR A 365 -0.39 -24.05 5.27
C THR A 365 -1.16 -23.46 6.45
N ARG A 366 -0.78 -22.23 6.88
CA ARG A 366 -1.43 -21.55 8.01
C ARG A 366 -2.58 -20.64 7.60
N ARG A 367 -2.56 -20.09 6.38
CA ARG A 367 -3.61 -19.20 5.86
C ARG A 367 -3.86 -19.52 4.40
N LEU A 368 -5.13 -19.64 4.05
CA LEU A 368 -5.56 -20.04 2.72
C LEU A 368 -6.67 -19.11 2.24
N SER A 369 -6.51 -18.59 1.03
CA SER A 369 -7.56 -17.86 0.33
C SER A 369 -7.94 -18.54 -0.98
N VAL A 370 -9.22 -18.63 -1.29
CA VAL A 370 -9.75 -19.24 -2.52
C VAL A 370 -10.39 -18.17 -3.40
N HIS A 371 -9.83 -17.94 -4.59
CA HIS A 371 -10.28 -16.90 -5.54
C HIS A 371 -11.15 -17.48 -6.66
N GLY A 372 -10.89 -18.72 -7.08
CA GLY A 372 -11.65 -19.48 -8.08
C GLY A 372 -11.66 -20.97 -7.76
N TYR A 373 -12.77 -21.64 -8.05
CA TYR A 373 -13.04 -23.04 -7.77
C TYR A 373 -12.92 -23.87 -9.06
N SER A 374 -11.83 -24.64 -9.19
CA SER A 374 -11.84 -25.78 -10.11
C SER A 374 -12.57 -26.94 -9.45
N ASN A 375 -13.33 -27.71 -10.24
CA ASN A 375 -14.04 -28.91 -9.80
C ASN A 375 -13.14 -29.99 -9.15
N GLU A 376 -11.82 -29.78 -9.12
CA GLU A 376 -10.82 -30.70 -8.61
C GLU A 376 -10.53 -30.56 -7.11
N ILE A 377 -11.04 -29.52 -6.44
CA ILE A 377 -11.01 -29.46 -4.95
C ILE A 377 -12.15 -30.30 -4.33
N GLN A 378 -12.46 -31.44 -4.96
CA GLN A 378 -13.30 -32.50 -4.41
C GLN A 378 -12.53 -33.44 -3.47
N SER A 379 -11.20 -33.27 -3.36
CA SER A 379 -10.40 -33.96 -2.35
C SER A 379 -10.51 -33.28 -0.99
N SER A 380 -10.64 -34.07 0.07
CA SER A 380 -10.66 -33.61 1.45
C SER A 380 -9.48 -32.69 1.74
N MET A 381 -9.77 -31.43 2.05
CA MET A 381 -8.75 -30.48 2.52
C MET A 381 -8.34 -30.84 3.96
N GLU A 382 -7.40 -31.76 4.10
CA GLU A 382 -6.75 -32.04 5.37
C GLU A 382 -5.67 -30.97 5.63
N LEU A 383 -6.06 -29.90 6.33
CA LEU A 383 -5.19 -28.77 6.63
C LEU A 383 -5.10 -28.56 8.16
N PRO A 384 -4.45 -29.47 8.90
CA PRO A 384 -4.54 -29.47 10.36
C PRO A 384 -3.89 -28.26 11.01
N ARG A 385 -2.97 -27.56 10.33
CA ARG A 385 -2.32 -26.33 10.81
C ARG A 385 -3.00 -25.04 10.36
N LEU A 386 -4.13 -25.14 9.67
CA LEU A 386 -4.85 -23.97 9.14
C LEU A 386 -5.40 -23.10 10.28
N ARG A 387 -5.14 -21.80 10.17
CA ARG A 387 -5.62 -20.75 11.08
C ARG A 387 -6.60 -19.81 10.41
N THR A 388 -6.49 -19.63 9.11
CA THR A 388 -7.36 -18.71 8.37
C THR A 388 -7.79 -19.31 7.05
N PHE A 389 -9.09 -19.28 6.82
CA PHE A 389 -9.71 -19.70 5.58
C PHE A 389 -10.65 -18.59 5.08
N VAL A 390 -10.34 -18.03 3.91
CA VAL A 390 -11.14 -16.96 3.29
C VAL A 390 -11.51 -17.38 1.87
N VAL A 391 -12.78 -17.23 1.52
CA VAL A 391 -13.25 -17.59 0.17
C VAL A 391 -13.90 -16.38 -0.49
N PHE A 392 -13.60 -16.22 -1.78
CA PHE A 392 -14.09 -15.13 -2.61
C PHE A 392 -14.91 -15.60 -3.81
N ASP A 393 -14.88 -16.90 -4.12
CA ASP A 393 -15.61 -17.47 -5.25
C ASP A 393 -17.10 -17.76 -4.89
N PRO A 394 -18.06 -17.07 -5.51
CA PRO A 394 -19.49 -17.31 -5.29
C PRO A 394 -19.99 -18.63 -5.90
N SER A 395 -19.24 -19.18 -6.87
CA SER A 395 -19.56 -20.42 -7.59
C SER A 395 -19.24 -21.68 -6.79
N MET A 396 -18.52 -21.54 -5.67
CA MET A 396 -18.25 -22.62 -4.74
C MET A 396 -19.57 -23.18 -4.19
N SER A 397 -20.10 -24.18 -4.90
CA SER A 397 -21.28 -24.92 -4.49
C SER A 397 -20.94 -25.60 -3.17
N SER A 398 -21.69 -25.26 -2.13
CA SER A 398 -21.46 -25.80 -0.79
C SER A 398 -21.95 -27.23 -0.76
N SER A 399 -21.18 -28.18 -1.30
CA SER A 399 -21.30 -29.54 -0.80
C SER A 399 -20.93 -29.47 0.68
N SER A 400 -21.90 -29.80 1.53
CA SER A 400 -21.74 -29.84 2.98
C SER A 400 -20.51 -30.65 3.40
N SER A 401 -20.13 -31.65 2.59
CA SER A 401 -18.97 -32.51 2.81
C SER A 401 -17.62 -31.77 2.80
N SER A 402 -17.37 -30.84 1.88
CA SER A 402 -16.07 -30.17 1.80
C SER A 402 -15.83 -29.26 3.02
N PHE A 403 -16.84 -28.44 3.39
CA PHE A 403 -16.76 -27.60 4.58
C PHE A 403 -16.75 -28.40 5.88
N SER A 404 -17.51 -29.51 5.94
CA SER A 404 -17.48 -30.45 7.07
C SER A 404 -16.08 -31.04 7.26
N SER A 405 -15.42 -31.45 6.17
CA SER A 405 -14.06 -32.00 6.23
C SER A 405 -13.04 -30.97 6.71
N LEU A 406 -13.15 -29.72 6.24
CA LEU A 406 -12.30 -28.60 6.69
C LEU A 406 -12.49 -28.32 8.19
N CYS A 407 -13.74 -28.24 8.65
CA CYS A 407 -14.04 -27.99 10.06
C CYS A 407 -13.51 -29.13 10.96
N SER A 408 -13.57 -30.37 10.47
CA SER A 408 -13.11 -31.55 11.21
C SER A 408 -11.58 -31.63 11.28
N SER A 409 -10.89 -31.27 10.18
CA SER A 409 -9.44 -31.35 10.07
C SER A 409 -8.72 -30.16 10.72
N SER A 410 -9.30 -28.96 10.65
CA SER A 410 -8.62 -27.70 10.95
C SER A 410 -8.93 -27.16 12.36
N ARG A 411 -8.68 -27.93 13.41
CA ARG A 411 -9.08 -27.56 14.79
C ARG A 411 -8.49 -26.25 15.32
N TYR A 412 -7.38 -25.78 14.74
CA TYR A 412 -6.73 -24.51 15.10
C TYR A 412 -7.27 -23.30 14.33
N LEU A 413 -8.32 -23.48 13.50
CA LEU A 413 -8.89 -22.41 12.70
C LEU A 413 -9.37 -21.26 13.59
N THR A 414 -8.80 -20.08 13.35
CA THR A 414 -9.09 -18.83 14.05
C THR A 414 -10.06 -17.96 13.28
N VAL A 415 -9.94 -17.95 11.95
CA VAL A 415 -10.75 -17.14 11.05
C VAL A 415 -11.38 -18.01 9.97
N LEU A 416 -12.72 -17.99 9.93
CA LEU A 416 -13.50 -18.57 8.85
C LEU A 416 -14.35 -17.47 8.21
N ASP A 417 -13.96 -17.03 7.02
CA ASP A 417 -14.61 -15.92 6.32
C ASP A 417 -15.25 -16.41 5.02
N LEU A 418 -16.57 -16.60 5.07
CA LEU A 418 -17.41 -17.12 3.99
C LEU A 418 -18.35 -16.05 3.41
N GLN A 419 -18.01 -14.77 3.59
CA GLN A 419 -18.87 -13.67 3.19
C GLN A 419 -19.09 -13.61 1.68
N GLY A 420 -20.34 -13.47 1.24
CA GLY A 420 -20.73 -13.35 -0.17
C GLY A 420 -20.84 -14.69 -0.92
N ILE A 421 -20.76 -15.83 -0.22
CA ILE A 421 -20.83 -17.17 -0.82
C ILE A 421 -22.27 -17.68 -0.75
N SER A 422 -22.66 -18.47 -1.76
CA SER A 422 -23.98 -19.11 -1.84
C SER A 422 -24.15 -20.33 -0.91
N ILE A 423 -23.58 -20.29 0.30
CA ILE A 423 -23.73 -21.33 1.30
C ILE A 423 -25.10 -21.26 1.97
N GLU A 424 -25.77 -22.41 2.08
CA GLU A 424 -27.14 -22.52 2.65
C GLU A 424 -27.17 -23.08 4.08
N ARG A 425 -26.14 -23.83 4.47
CA ARG A 425 -26.04 -24.47 5.78
C ARG A 425 -24.61 -24.46 6.29
N VAL A 426 -24.44 -24.23 7.58
CA VAL A 426 -23.17 -24.38 8.29
C VAL A 426 -23.15 -25.78 8.95
N PRO A 427 -22.10 -26.59 8.76
CA PRO A 427 -22.00 -27.93 9.34
C PRO A 427 -21.96 -27.91 10.87
N ASP A 428 -22.45 -28.97 11.53
CA ASP A 428 -22.43 -29.09 13.00
C ASP A 428 -21.00 -29.19 13.56
N GLU A 429 -20.07 -29.67 12.74
CA GLU A 429 -18.62 -29.74 12.98
C GLU A 429 -18.00 -28.36 13.25
N ILE A 430 -18.68 -27.25 12.90
CA ILE A 430 -18.22 -25.91 13.25
C ILE A 430 -17.96 -25.78 14.76
N GLY A 431 -18.74 -26.47 15.59
CA GLY A 431 -18.59 -26.43 17.05
C GLY A 431 -17.30 -27.09 17.56
N ASP A 432 -16.57 -27.83 16.72
CA ASP A 432 -15.29 -28.44 17.07
C ASP A 432 -14.11 -27.47 16.90
N LEU A 433 -14.33 -26.33 16.25
CA LEU A 433 -13.35 -25.27 16.06
C LEU A 433 -13.19 -24.41 17.32
N PHE A 434 -12.67 -25.01 18.38
CA PHE A 434 -12.53 -24.34 19.69
C PHE A 434 -11.71 -23.04 19.64
N ASN A 435 -10.84 -22.87 18.64
CA ASN A 435 -10.01 -21.69 18.45
C ASN A 435 -10.65 -20.62 17.53
N LEU A 436 -11.90 -20.78 17.08
CA LEU A 436 -12.50 -19.83 16.15
C LEU A 436 -12.83 -18.50 16.83
N HIS A 437 -12.26 -17.40 16.33
CA HIS A 437 -12.47 -16.04 16.81
C HIS A 437 -13.34 -15.21 15.86
N PHE A 438 -13.34 -15.53 14.56
CA PHE A 438 -14.15 -14.86 13.55
C PHE A 438 -14.92 -15.85 12.68
N LEU A 439 -16.24 -15.66 12.60
CA LEU A 439 -17.12 -16.34 11.64
C LEU A 439 -17.87 -15.31 10.79
N GLY A 440 -17.53 -15.25 9.50
CA GLY A 440 -18.14 -14.37 8.52
C GLY A 440 -19.15 -15.10 7.64
N LEU A 441 -20.43 -14.76 7.76
CA LEU A 441 -21.56 -15.29 6.99
C LEU A 441 -22.41 -14.18 6.34
N ARG A 442 -21.86 -12.97 6.23
CA ARG A 442 -22.52 -11.84 5.57
C ARG A 442 -22.84 -12.18 4.12
N ASP A 443 -24.00 -11.72 3.64
CA ASP A 443 -24.42 -11.90 2.25
C ASP A 443 -24.42 -13.40 1.82
N THR A 444 -24.80 -14.30 2.72
CA THR A 444 -24.96 -15.75 2.46
C THR A 444 -26.43 -16.19 2.53
N LYS A 445 -26.74 -17.39 2.03
CA LYS A 445 -28.08 -17.98 2.04
C LYS A 445 -28.36 -18.85 3.27
N VAL A 446 -27.53 -18.73 4.32
CA VAL A 446 -27.70 -19.51 5.55
C VAL A 446 -28.99 -19.09 6.25
N LYS A 447 -29.87 -20.06 6.51
CA LYS A 447 -31.16 -19.81 7.18
C LYS A 447 -31.14 -20.14 8.68
N VAL A 448 -30.37 -21.17 9.05
CA VAL A 448 -30.30 -21.69 10.41
C VAL A 448 -28.84 -21.93 10.80
N LEU A 449 -28.47 -21.49 11.99
CA LEU A 449 -27.17 -21.78 12.59
C LEU A 449 -27.23 -23.10 13.39
N PRO A 450 -26.21 -23.95 13.31
CA PRO A 450 -26.17 -25.21 14.06
C PRO A 450 -26.11 -24.94 15.56
N LYS A 451 -26.75 -25.81 16.35
CA LYS A 451 -26.72 -25.73 17.83
C LYS A 451 -25.30 -25.84 18.38
N SER A 452 -24.44 -26.55 17.67
CA SER A 452 -23.03 -26.72 18.02
C SER A 452 -22.25 -25.41 18.07
N LEU A 453 -22.75 -24.32 17.46
CA LEU A 453 -22.15 -22.98 17.54
C LEU A 453 -21.98 -22.51 18.99
N GLY A 454 -22.87 -22.93 19.91
CA GLY A 454 -22.77 -22.63 21.35
C GLY A 454 -21.50 -23.20 22.00
N ARG A 455 -20.82 -24.17 21.37
CA ARG A 455 -19.53 -24.73 21.84
C ARG A 455 -18.34 -23.82 21.57
N LEU A 456 -18.47 -22.82 20.69
CA LEU A 456 -17.39 -21.91 20.30
C LEU A 456 -17.07 -20.92 21.42
N ARG A 457 -16.10 -21.27 22.26
CA ARG A 457 -15.83 -20.48 23.47
C ARG A 457 -15.08 -19.17 23.21
N ASN A 458 -14.32 -19.10 22.12
CA ASN A 458 -13.43 -17.99 21.79
C ASN A 458 -13.96 -17.08 20.67
N LEU A 459 -15.20 -17.29 20.23
CA LEU A 459 -15.78 -16.50 19.13
C LEU A 459 -15.95 -15.04 19.57
N GLN A 460 -15.24 -14.14 18.90
CA GLN A 460 -15.26 -12.69 19.17
C GLN A 460 -16.16 -11.94 18.19
N THR A 461 -16.21 -12.39 16.93
CA THR A 461 -17.04 -11.78 15.89
C THR A 461 -17.89 -12.82 15.16
N LEU A 462 -19.18 -12.54 15.09
CA LEU A 462 -20.14 -13.26 14.26
C LEU A 462 -20.83 -12.26 13.32
N ASP A 463 -20.48 -12.30 12.03
CA ASP A 463 -21.02 -11.38 11.02
C ASP A 463 -22.10 -12.08 10.17
N LEU A 464 -23.36 -11.76 10.44
CA LEU A 464 -24.55 -12.34 9.82
C LEU A 464 -25.29 -11.31 8.95
N MET A 465 -24.69 -10.15 8.70
CA MET A 465 -25.38 -9.07 8.01
C MET A 465 -25.85 -9.50 6.62
N LYS A 466 -27.11 -9.22 6.29
CA LYS A 466 -27.71 -9.61 5.00
C LYS A 466 -27.64 -11.12 4.70
N SER A 467 -27.50 -11.95 5.72
CA SER A 467 -27.82 -13.38 5.60
C SER A 467 -29.34 -13.60 5.66
N GLU A 468 -29.80 -14.80 5.30
CA GLU A 468 -31.19 -15.24 5.40
C GLU A 468 -31.54 -15.85 6.77
N ILE A 469 -30.74 -15.58 7.82
CA ILE A 469 -30.95 -16.16 9.14
C ILE A 469 -32.24 -15.62 9.75
N GLU A 470 -33.17 -16.54 10.02
CA GLU A 470 -34.50 -16.21 10.58
C GLU A 470 -34.45 -16.07 12.11
N LYS A 471 -33.63 -16.88 12.79
CA LYS A 471 -33.53 -16.92 14.25
C LYS A 471 -32.09 -17.16 14.68
N LEU A 472 -31.65 -16.40 15.69
CA LEU A 472 -30.41 -16.71 16.41
C LEU A 472 -30.62 -17.93 17.31
N PRO A 473 -29.60 -18.77 17.55
CA PRO A 473 -29.68 -19.82 18.54
C PRO A 473 -30.04 -19.22 19.90
N SER A 474 -30.91 -19.89 20.65
CA SER A 474 -31.34 -19.49 22.00
C SER A 474 -30.22 -19.58 23.04
N ASP A 475 -29.04 -20.07 22.64
CA ASP A 475 -27.89 -20.16 23.52
C ASP A 475 -27.38 -18.76 23.86
N LYS A 476 -27.26 -18.47 25.16
CA LYS A 476 -26.81 -17.18 25.69
C LYS A 476 -25.52 -16.69 25.04
N LYS A 477 -24.61 -17.60 24.72
CA LYS A 477 -23.28 -17.27 24.17
C LYS A 477 -23.31 -16.73 22.73
N SER A 478 -24.22 -17.22 21.87
CA SER A 478 -24.40 -16.63 20.53
C SER A 478 -24.90 -15.18 20.58
N GLN A 479 -25.55 -14.80 21.68
CA GLN A 479 -26.03 -13.44 21.93
C GLN A 479 -24.97 -12.57 22.63
N GLU A 480 -24.01 -13.16 23.35
CA GLU A 480 -22.94 -12.50 24.10
C GLU A 480 -21.64 -12.27 23.30
N VAL A 481 -21.59 -12.63 22.01
CA VAL A 481 -20.39 -12.43 21.16
C VAL A 481 -20.00 -10.94 21.15
N ALA A 482 -18.73 -10.65 21.43
CA ALA A 482 -18.20 -9.29 21.61
C ALA A 482 -18.57 -8.33 20.45
N SER A 483 -18.62 -8.83 19.22
CA SER A 483 -19.17 -8.12 18.06
C SER A 483 -20.15 -9.02 17.28
N LEU A 484 -21.41 -9.07 17.71
CA LEU A 484 -22.52 -9.61 16.92
C LEU A 484 -23.03 -8.58 15.90
N VAL A 485 -22.95 -8.93 14.61
CA VAL A 485 -23.36 -8.06 13.49
C VAL A 485 -24.50 -8.73 12.74
N CYS A 486 -25.72 -8.30 13.03
CA CYS A 486 -26.94 -8.82 12.42
C CYS A 486 -27.91 -7.65 12.14
N ARG A 487 -29.02 -7.93 11.43
CA ARG A 487 -30.12 -6.97 11.30
C ARG A 487 -30.77 -6.74 12.67
N GLU A 488 -31.33 -5.55 12.90
CA GLU A 488 -32.00 -5.24 14.18
C GLU A 488 -33.17 -6.20 14.46
N ASP A 489 -33.90 -6.64 13.43
CA ASP A 489 -35.05 -7.54 13.57
C ASP A 489 -34.70 -8.97 14.00
N SER A 490 -33.44 -9.39 13.83
CA SER A 490 -33.00 -10.74 14.21
C SER A 490 -32.39 -10.82 15.62
N ARG A 491 -32.37 -9.71 16.39
CA ARG A 491 -31.74 -9.66 17.72
C ARG A 491 -32.54 -10.28 18.87
N SER A 492 -33.85 -10.53 18.74
CA SER A 492 -34.62 -11.44 19.62
C SER A 492 -36.13 -11.37 19.35
N LYS A 493 -36.74 -12.54 19.19
CA LYS A 493 -37.99 -12.91 19.87
C LYS A 493 -37.68 -14.07 20.80
#